data_AF-A0A965GU38-F1
#
_entry.id   AF-A0A965GU38-F1
#
_cell.length_a   1.000
_cell.length_b   1.000
_cell.length_c   1.000
_cell.angle_alpha   90.00
_cell.angle_beta   90.00
_cell.angle_gamma   90.00
#
_symmetry.space_group_name_H-M   'P 1'
#
loop_
_entity.id
_entity.type
_entity.pdbx_description
1 polymer ?
#
loop_
_entity_poly.entity_id
_entity_poly.type
_entity_poly.pdbx_seq_one_letter_code
_entity_poly.pdbx_strand_id
1 'polypeptide(L)' 'PDTKYPEKELNLIIAKYHADTAALRRHMIEYGILERDGESVYWVVR' A
#
# COMPACT_ATOMS: atom_id res chain seq x y z
N PRO A 1 -11.47 -4.87 -6.79
CA PRO A 1 -10.92 -4.73 -5.43
C PRO A 1 -11.93 -4.05 -4.49
N ASP A 2 -12.46 -4.80 -3.52
CA ASP A 2 -13.54 -4.34 -2.64
C ASP A 2 -13.04 -3.50 -1.45
N THR A 3 -11.74 -3.53 -1.17
CA THR A 3 -11.13 -2.78 -0.06
C THR A 3 -10.08 -1.82 -0.57
N LYS A 4 -10.27 -0.55 -0.23
CA LYS A 4 -9.38 0.57 -0.53
C LYS A 4 -8.80 1.11 0.77
N TYR A 5 -7.49 1.33 0.78
CA TYR A 5 -6.75 1.83 1.94
C TYR A 5 -6.15 3.19 1.61
N PRO A 6 -6.53 4.27 2.31
CA PRO A 6 -5.81 5.53 2.23
C PRO A 6 -4.35 5.34 2.64
N GLU A 7 -3.45 6.12 2.04
CA GLU A 7 -2.02 6.26 2.40
C GLU A 7 -1.75 6.08 3.90
N LYS A 8 -2.46 6.84 4.75
CA LYS A 8 -2.26 6.84 6.21
C LYS A 8 -2.57 5.49 6.84
N GLU A 9 -3.66 4.86 6.43
CA GLU A 9 -4.08 3.57 6.98
C GLU A 9 -3.12 2.47 6.53
N LEU A 10 -2.76 2.45 5.25
CA LEU A 10 -1.78 1.50 4.73
C LEU A 10 -0.42 1.65 5.42
N ASN A 11 0.04 2.88 5.65
CA ASN A 11 1.27 3.14 6.39
C ASN A 11 1.20 2.59 7.82
N LEU A 12 0.07 2.70 8.51
CA LEU A 12 -0.11 2.14 9.85
C LEU A 12 -0.06 0.61 9.85
N ILE A 13 -0.61 -0.04 8.81
CA ILE A 13 -0.54 -1.50 8.65
C ILE A 13 0.91 -1.93 8.41
N ILE A 14 1.59 -1.28 7.48
CA ILE A 14 2.97 -1.61 7.11
C ILE A 14 3.93 -1.34 8.27
N ALA A 15 3.74 -0.25 9.02
CA ALA A 15 4.59 0.13 10.15
C ALA A 15 4.64 -0.95 11.25
N LYS A 16 3.67 -1.87 11.31
CA LYS A 16 3.68 -3.03 12.21
C LYS A 16 4.73 -4.08 11.82
N TYR A 17 5.13 -4.11 10.55
CA TYR A 17 6.04 -5.11 9.98
C TYR A 17 7.36 -4.49 9.53
N HIS A 18 7.36 -3.25 9.05
CA HIS A 18 8.54 -2.58 8.52
C HIS A 18 8.51 -1.08 8.80
N ALA A 19 9.59 -0.53 9.34
CA ALA A 19 9.69 0.89 9.68
C ALA A 19 9.71 1.80 8.43
N ASP A 20 10.28 1.33 7.33
CA ASP A 20 10.24 2.04 6.04
C ASP A 20 8.96 1.65 5.26
N THR A 21 7.88 2.37 5.56
CA THR A 21 6.57 2.19 4.92
C THR A 21 6.59 2.65 3.46
N ALA A 22 7.41 3.65 3.12
CA ALA A 22 7.47 4.21 1.78
C ALA A 22 8.16 3.26 0.79
N ALA A 23 9.26 2.64 1.19
CA ALA A 23 9.95 1.64 0.37
C ALA A 23 9.09 0.39 0.19
N LEU A 24 8.50 -0.14 1.27
CA LEU A 24 7.68 -1.34 1.17
C LEU A 24 6.48 -1.15 0.25
N ARG A 25 5.78 0.00 0.32
CA ARG A 25 4.67 0.29 -0.60
C ARG A 25 5.10 0.32 -2.07
N ARG A 26 6.26 0.93 -2.37
CA ARG A 26 6.80 0.93 -3.75
C ARG A 26 7.08 -0.48 -4.23
N HIS A 27 7.76 -1.27 -3.42
CA HIS A 27 8.04 -2.66 -3.78
C HIS A 27 6.75 -3.48 -3.95
N MET A 28 5.77 -3.33 -3.07
CA MET A 28 4.48 -4.01 -3.22
C MET A 28 3.77 -3.63 -4.53
N ILE A 29 3.90 -2.39 -5.01
CA ILE A 29 3.39 -1.97 -6.31
C ILE A 29 4.23 -2.57 -7.45
N GLU A 30 5.55 -2.51 -7.36
CA GLU A 30 6.49 -3.07 -8.35
C GLU A 30 6.28 -4.58 -8.54
N TYR A 31 6.01 -5.31 -7.45
CA TYR A 31 5.71 -6.74 -7.47
C TYR A 31 4.27 -7.07 -7.88
N GLY A 32 3.42 -6.08 -8.15
CA GLY A 32 2.02 -6.29 -8.54
C GLY A 32 1.13 -6.80 -7.41
N ILE A 33 1.50 -6.57 -6.15
CA ILE A 33 0.72 -6.94 -4.96
C ILE A 33 -0.28 -5.82 -4.63
N LEU A 34 0.14 -4.56 -4.79
CA LEU A 34 -0.68 -3.38 -4.57
C LEU A 34 -0.81 -2.56 -5.86
N GLU A 35 -1.94 -1.89 -5.99
CA GLU A 35 -2.14 -0.80 -6.93
C GLU A 35 -2.54 0.46 -6.17
N ARG A 36 -2.43 1.62 -6.81
CA ARG A 36 -2.86 2.90 -6.25
C ARG A 36 -3.55 3.77 -7.29
N ASP A 37 -4.41 4.68 -6.84
CA ASP A 37 -4.90 5.79 -7.65
C ASP A 37 -4.05 7.07 -7.51
N GLY A 38 -4.46 8.14 -8.19
CA GLY A 38 -3.81 9.45 -8.13
C GLY A 38 -4.01 10.19 -6.80
N GLU A 39 -4.94 9.75 -5.95
CA GLU A 39 -5.24 10.35 -4.64
C GLU A 39 -4.53 9.60 -3.49
N SER A 40 -3.57 8.73 -3.81
CA SER A 40 -2.84 7.91 -2.83
C SER A 40 -3.74 6.96 -2.04
N VAL A 41 -4.75 6.41 -2.72
CA VAL A 41 -5.57 5.29 -2.22
C VAL A 41 -5.05 4.01 -2.85
N TYR A 42 -4.86 2.97 -2.03
CA TYR A 42 -4.23 1.71 -2.40
C TYR A 42 -5.21 0.55 -2.31
N TRP A 43 -5.03 -0.50 -3.11
CA TRP A 43 -5.79 -1.75 -3.01
C TRP A 43 -4.93 -2.96 -3.38
N VAL A 44 -5.27 -4.13 -2.84
CA VAL A 44 -4.60 -5.38 -3.18
C VAL A 44 -5.07 -5.86 -4.56
N VAL A 45 -4.11 -6.15 -5.42
CA VAL A 45 -4.33 -6.76 -6.73
C VAL A 45 -4.48 -8.26 -6.52
N ARG A 46 -5.49 -8.87 -7.15
CA ARG A 46 -5.71 -10.33 -7.12
C ARG A 46 -5.08 -10.99 -8.33
#